data_AF-A0A423WQK6-F1
#
_entry.id   AF-A0A423WQK6-F1
#
_cell.length_a   1.000
_cell.length_b   1.000
_cell.length_c   1.000
_cell.angle_alpha   90.00
_cell.angle_beta   90.00
_cell.angle_gamma   90.00
#
_symmetry.space_group_name_H-M   'P 1'
#
loop_
_entity.id
_entity.type
_entity.pdbx_description
1 polymer ?
#
loop_
_entity_poly.entity_id
_entity_poly.type
_entity_poly.pdbx_seq_one_letter_code
_entity_poly.pdbx_strand_id
1 'polypeptide(L)'
;MSSASTKDITKAINAFLPHASLPLPEELTQVIDAFLEKHNEEGVSERLQEDMLSTWDKTVRENISLYAPWVAILRKFLPILRNPTYLIQWWDHMAEPVLDHLAQDRSLAKEAWANTLAILAHDGDGQIGQEEGASQIATRLLKIWMQNSQFAGQEGSSSGLLKAKLVHGGLLNYGKKRPKV
;
A
#
# COMPACT_ATOMS: atom_id res chain seq x y z
N MET A 1 -30.72 3.20 7.75
CA MET A 1 -29.43 3.04 7.07
C MET A 1 -28.39 3.75 7.94
N SER A 2 -27.45 3.04 8.56
CA SER A 2 -26.50 3.72 9.45
C SER A 2 -25.55 4.58 8.62
N SER A 3 -25.24 5.76 9.15
CA SER A 3 -24.12 6.56 8.68
C SER A 3 -22.87 5.67 8.69
N ALA A 4 -22.13 5.56 7.59
CA ALA A 4 -20.90 4.78 7.55
C ALA A 4 -19.79 5.69 8.07
N SER A 5 -19.60 5.75 9.39
CA SER A 5 -18.57 6.62 9.99
C SER A 5 -17.18 5.99 9.91
N THR A 6 -16.12 6.77 10.14
CA THR A 6 -14.73 6.27 10.31
C THR A 6 -14.65 5.20 11.39
N LYS A 7 -15.50 5.28 12.42
CA LYS A 7 -15.61 4.28 13.48
C LYS A 7 -16.19 2.96 12.99
N ASP A 8 -17.23 3.02 12.15
CA ASP A 8 -17.88 1.82 11.62
C ASP A 8 -16.96 1.06 10.67
N ILE A 9 -16.24 1.78 9.81
CA ILE A 9 -15.26 1.16 8.91
C ILE A 9 -14.06 0.57 9.67
N THR A 10 -13.55 1.28 10.67
CA THR A 10 -12.47 0.76 11.54
C THR A 10 -12.92 -0.50 12.29
N LYS A 11 -14.18 -0.52 12.75
CA LYS A 11 -14.76 -1.71 13.37
C LYS A 11 -14.88 -2.88 12.39
N ALA A 12 -15.32 -2.63 11.16
CA ALA A 12 -15.41 -3.66 10.13
C ALA A 12 -14.04 -4.26 9.78
N ILE A 13 -13.01 -3.41 9.63
CA ILE A 13 -11.63 -3.83 9.41
C ILE A 13 -11.15 -4.69 10.59
N ASN A 14 -11.31 -4.21 11.83
CA ASN A 14 -10.85 -4.94 13.02
C ASN A 14 -11.60 -6.27 13.22
N ALA A 15 -12.86 -6.37 12.81
CA ALA A 15 -13.61 -7.63 12.82
C ALA A 15 -13.13 -8.62 11.75
N PHE A 16 -12.64 -8.11 10.61
CA PHE A 16 -12.08 -8.92 9.53
C PHE A 16 -10.69 -9.47 9.86
N LEU A 17 -9.81 -8.69 10.49
CA LEU A 17 -8.39 -9.04 10.68
C LEU A 17 -8.14 -10.44 11.31
N PRO A 18 -8.86 -10.90 12.35
CA PRO A 18 -8.66 -12.23 12.93
C PRO A 18 -8.90 -13.39 11.95
N HIS A 19 -9.67 -13.14 10.88
CA HIS A 19 -10.05 -14.12 9.86
C HIS A 19 -9.65 -13.62 8.47
N ALA A 20 -8.59 -12.82 8.39
CA ALA A 20 -8.18 -12.16 7.18
C ALA A 20 -7.90 -13.18 6.07
N SER A 21 -8.45 -12.90 4.89
CA SER A 21 -8.31 -13.74 3.71
C SER A 21 -8.25 -12.89 2.45
N LEU A 22 -7.70 -13.49 1.38
CA LEU A 22 -7.67 -12.90 0.05
C LEU A 22 -8.38 -13.82 -0.94
N PRO A 23 -9.19 -13.28 -1.87
CA PRO A 23 -9.54 -11.86 -2.03
C PRO A 23 -10.34 -11.32 -0.83
N LEU A 24 -10.37 -9.99 -0.66
CA LEU A 24 -11.15 -9.37 0.41
C LEU A 24 -12.63 -9.79 0.28
N PRO A 25 -13.30 -10.13 1.39
CA PRO A 25 -14.72 -10.47 1.37
C PRO A 25 -15.56 -9.34 0.77
N GLU A 26 -16.60 -9.74 0.04
CA GLU A 26 -17.54 -8.81 -0.60
C GLU A 26 -18.17 -7.86 0.44
N GLU A 27 -18.51 -8.39 1.61
CA GLU A 27 -19.09 -7.62 2.72
C GLU A 27 -18.18 -6.47 3.18
N LEU A 28 -16.88 -6.74 3.38
CA LEU A 28 -15.91 -5.70 3.73
C LEU A 28 -15.75 -4.70 2.60
N THR A 29 -15.71 -5.18 1.36
CA THR A 29 -15.58 -4.33 0.17
C THR A 29 -16.76 -3.36 0.05
N GLN A 30 -17.99 -3.83 0.23
CA GLN A 30 -19.19 -3.01 0.20
C GLN A 30 -19.21 -1.95 1.31
N VAL A 31 -18.71 -2.28 2.50
CA VAL A 31 -18.61 -1.31 3.60
C VAL A 31 -17.58 -0.22 3.30
N ILE A 32 -16.45 -0.58 2.68
CA ILE A 32 -15.43 0.39 2.24
C ILE A 32 -16.01 1.29 1.14
N ASP A 33 -16.61 0.71 0.12
CA ASP A 33 -17.13 1.45 -1.03
C ASP A 33 -18.26 2.41 -0.57
N ALA A 34 -19.18 1.95 0.29
CA ALA A 34 -20.23 2.80 0.88
C ALA A 34 -19.69 3.91 1.80
N PHE A 35 -18.53 3.71 2.44
CA PHE A 35 -17.85 4.75 3.19
C PHE A 35 -17.26 5.80 2.24
N LEU A 36 -16.55 5.37 1.19
CA LEU A 36 -15.92 6.27 0.21
C LEU A 36 -16.94 7.11 -0.57
N GLU A 37 -18.10 6.54 -0.92
CA GLU A 37 -19.18 7.27 -1.60
C GLU A 37 -19.76 8.41 -0.76
N LYS A 38 -19.78 8.26 0.56
CA LYS A 38 -20.40 9.23 1.48
C LYS A 38 -19.46 10.35 1.91
N HIS A 39 -18.16 10.07 1.95
CA HIS A 39 -17.18 10.97 2.56
C HIS A 39 -16.26 11.59 1.51
N ASN A 40 -16.71 12.74 1.00
CA ASN A 40 -15.91 13.62 0.15
C ASN A 40 -15.52 14.93 0.87
N GLU A 41 -15.72 14.98 2.19
CA GLU A 41 -15.53 16.18 3.03
C GLU A 41 -14.11 16.26 3.62
N GLU A 42 -13.64 17.49 3.84
CA GLU A 42 -12.35 17.77 4.50
C GLU A 42 -12.36 17.27 5.95
N GLY A 43 -11.29 16.56 6.36
CA GLY A 43 -11.08 16.06 7.73
C GLY A 43 -11.36 14.57 7.96
N VAL A 44 -12.18 13.93 7.12
CA VAL A 44 -12.43 12.48 7.22
C VAL A 44 -11.17 11.66 6.93
N SER A 45 -10.33 12.15 6.00
CA SER A 45 -9.06 11.53 5.64
C SER A 45 -8.06 11.48 6.79
N GLU A 46 -7.98 12.55 7.61
CA GLU A 46 -7.07 12.62 8.74
C GLU A 46 -7.48 11.61 9.82
N ARG A 47 -8.78 11.60 10.17
CA ARG A 47 -9.28 10.66 11.16
C ARG A 47 -9.11 9.20 10.71
N LEU A 48 -9.39 8.92 9.44
CA LEU A 48 -9.18 7.59 8.87
C LEU A 48 -7.71 7.19 8.91
N GLN A 49 -6.80 8.11 8.56
CA GLN A 49 -5.36 7.88 8.61
C GLN A 49 -4.90 7.50 10.03
N GLU A 50 -5.32 8.24 11.04
CA GLU A 50 -5.00 7.95 12.45
C GLU A 50 -5.50 6.57 12.88
N ASP A 51 -6.78 6.27 12.58
CA ASP A 51 -7.40 5.01 12.97
C ASP A 51 -6.71 3.81 12.26
N MET A 52 -6.37 3.95 10.98
CA MET A 52 -5.65 2.91 10.23
C MET A 52 -4.21 2.70 10.72
N LEU A 53 -3.47 3.77 11.03
CA LEU A 53 -2.12 3.66 11.62
C LEU A 53 -2.17 2.99 13.00
N SER A 54 -3.15 3.36 13.83
CA SER A 54 -3.39 2.73 15.12
C SER A 54 -3.66 1.22 14.97
N THR A 55 -4.45 0.81 13.98
CA THR A 55 -4.67 -0.62 13.68
C THR A 55 -3.42 -1.31 13.17
N TRP A 56 -2.64 -0.66 12.30
CA TRP A 56 -1.36 -1.20 11.84
C TRP A 56 -0.44 -1.49 13.02
N ASP A 57 -0.22 -0.52 13.89
CA ASP A 57 0.70 -0.61 15.03
C ASP A 57 0.27 -1.66 16.06
N LYS A 58 -1.04 -1.75 16.34
CA LYS A 58 -1.56 -2.63 17.39
C LYS A 58 -1.80 -4.06 16.94
N THR A 59 -2.05 -4.29 15.66
CA THR A 59 -2.59 -5.58 15.19
C THR A 59 -1.82 -6.16 14.02
N VAL A 60 -1.41 -5.34 13.06
CA VAL A 60 -0.85 -5.85 11.80
C VAL A 60 0.67 -5.98 11.86
N ARG A 61 1.36 -4.99 12.42
CA ARG A 61 2.83 -4.85 12.36
C ARG A 61 3.58 -6.14 12.73
N GLU A 62 3.16 -6.80 13.82
CA GLU A 62 3.81 -8.00 14.34
C GLU A 62 3.26 -9.32 13.75
N ASN A 63 2.28 -9.25 12.84
CA ASN A 63 1.64 -10.42 12.25
C ASN A 63 1.77 -10.41 10.72
N ILE A 64 2.83 -11.05 10.23
CA ILE A 64 3.19 -11.12 8.80
C ILE A 64 2.03 -11.66 7.94
N SER A 65 1.22 -12.59 8.46
CA SER A 65 0.07 -13.15 7.71
C SER A 65 -1.00 -12.10 7.36
N LEU A 66 -1.02 -10.97 8.08
CA LEU A 66 -1.93 -9.86 7.83
C LEU A 66 -1.39 -8.84 6.82
N TYR A 67 -0.11 -8.92 6.42
CA TYR A 67 0.48 -7.91 5.53
C TYR A 67 -0.22 -7.88 4.17
N ALA A 68 -0.46 -9.03 3.54
CA ALA A 68 -1.10 -9.05 2.23
C ALA A 68 -2.56 -8.56 2.26
N PRO A 69 -3.43 -9.03 3.19
CA PRO A 69 -4.76 -8.46 3.37
C PRO A 69 -4.75 -6.96 3.71
N TRP A 70 -3.82 -6.51 4.55
CA TRP A 70 -3.70 -5.10 4.94
C TRP A 70 -3.34 -4.20 3.76
N VAL A 71 -2.38 -4.62 2.93
CA VAL A 71 -2.02 -3.89 1.70
C VAL A 71 -3.21 -3.82 0.73
N ALA A 72 -4.01 -4.89 0.63
CA ALA A 72 -5.23 -4.87 -0.18
C ALA A 72 -6.28 -3.88 0.34
N ILE A 73 -6.45 -3.79 1.68
CA ILE A 73 -7.33 -2.81 2.32
C ILE A 73 -6.83 -1.39 2.07
N LEU A 74 -5.53 -1.10 2.29
CA LEU A 74 -4.96 0.22 2.03
C LEU A 74 -5.17 0.67 0.58
N ARG A 75 -5.00 -0.25 -0.37
CA ARG A 75 -5.23 0.05 -1.80
C ARG A 75 -6.65 0.56 -2.06
N LYS A 76 -7.65 0.00 -1.37
CA LYS A 76 -9.05 0.44 -1.49
C LYS A 76 -9.27 1.88 -0.98
N PHE A 77 -8.51 2.31 0.02
CA PHE A 77 -8.58 3.68 0.58
C PHE A 77 -7.72 4.70 -0.14
N LEU A 78 -6.97 4.32 -1.19
CA LEU A 78 -6.19 5.28 -1.98
C LEU A 78 -6.99 6.50 -2.47
N PRO A 79 -8.28 6.44 -2.83
CA PRO A 79 -9.03 7.62 -3.23
C PRO A 79 -9.04 8.75 -2.19
N ILE A 80 -9.06 8.41 -0.90
CA ILE A 80 -9.10 9.40 0.21
C ILE A 80 -7.74 9.57 0.91
N LEU A 81 -6.85 8.58 0.83
CA LEU A 81 -5.51 8.60 1.44
C LEU A 81 -4.38 8.96 0.46
N ARG A 82 -4.70 9.57 -0.69
CA ARG A 82 -3.73 9.86 -1.75
C ARG A 82 -2.81 11.05 -1.49
N ASN A 83 -3.07 11.84 -0.45
CA ASN A 83 -2.23 12.97 -0.09
C ASN A 83 -0.76 12.50 0.06
N PRO A 84 0.24 13.20 -0.53
CA PRO A 84 1.66 12.90 -0.37
C PRO A 84 2.08 12.58 1.07
N THR A 85 1.60 13.34 2.05
CA THR A 85 1.94 13.14 3.46
C THR A 85 1.57 11.73 3.93
N TYR A 86 0.36 11.26 3.59
CA TYR A 86 -0.11 9.93 3.99
C TYR A 86 0.60 8.82 3.21
N LEU A 87 0.85 9.01 1.92
CA LEU A 87 1.59 8.04 1.10
C LEU A 87 3.02 7.84 1.62
N ILE A 88 3.70 8.93 1.97
CA ILE A 88 5.05 8.90 2.55
C ILE A 88 5.02 8.23 3.92
N GLN A 89 4.05 8.56 4.75
CA GLN A 89 3.92 7.94 6.08
C GLN A 89 3.71 6.42 5.97
N TRP A 90 2.81 5.96 5.09
CA TRP A 90 2.62 4.53 4.86
C TRP A 90 3.87 3.87 4.30
N TRP A 91 4.58 4.54 3.40
CA TRP A 91 5.86 4.06 2.90
C TRP A 91 6.86 3.86 4.04
N ASP A 92 7.06 4.87 4.89
CA ASP A 92 8.05 4.83 5.97
C ASP A 92 7.71 3.73 7.01
N HIS A 93 6.43 3.43 7.23
CA HIS A 93 5.99 2.35 8.13
C HIS A 93 6.08 0.95 7.51
N MET A 94 5.85 0.81 6.21
CA MET A 94 5.61 -0.51 5.60
C MET A 94 6.70 -0.98 4.64
N ALA A 95 7.47 -0.09 4.04
CA ALA A 95 8.36 -0.46 2.93
C ALA A 95 9.35 -1.56 3.33
N GLU A 96 10.04 -1.39 4.45
CA GLU A 96 11.01 -2.37 4.96
C GLU A 96 10.33 -3.70 5.37
N PRO A 97 9.33 -3.72 6.28
CA PRO A 97 8.68 -4.96 6.68
C PRO A 97 8.08 -5.74 5.50
N VAL A 98 7.48 -5.04 4.52
CA VAL A 98 6.92 -5.69 3.34
C VAL A 98 8.03 -6.23 2.43
N LEU A 99 9.12 -5.48 2.22
CA LEU A 99 10.27 -5.92 1.42
C LEU A 99 10.99 -7.13 2.01
N ASP A 100 11.04 -7.26 3.33
CA ASP A 100 11.66 -8.41 4.01
C ASP A 100 10.90 -9.72 3.78
N HIS A 101 9.58 -9.64 3.60
CA HIS A 101 8.71 -10.82 3.47
C HIS A 101 8.21 -11.05 2.04
N LEU A 102 8.48 -10.11 1.14
CA LEU A 102 8.04 -10.12 -0.27
C LEU A 102 8.47 -11.36 -1.05
N ALA A 103 9.60 -11.98 -0.69
CA ALA A 103 10.09 -13.22 -1.31
C ALA A 103 9.41 -14.50 -0.77
N GLN A 104 8.88 -14.44 0.45
CA GLN A 104 8.34 -15.58 1.18
C GLN A 104 6.85 -15.78 0.95
N ASP A 105 6.12 -14.68 0.70
CA ASP A 105 4.68 -14.69 0.46
C ASP A 105 4.33 -14.14 -0.93
N ARG A 106 3.89 -15.05 -1.82
CA ARG A 106 3.45 -14.70 -3.17
C ARG A 106 2.20 -13.80 -3.17
N SER A 107 1.31 -13.97 -2.19
CA SER A 107 0.12 -13.13 -2.06
C SER A 107 0.53 -11.71 -1.67
N LEU A 108 1.43 -11.56 -0.70
CA LEU A 108 2.02 -10.27 -0.34
C LEU A 108 2.70 -9.61 -1.54
N ALA A 109 3.51 -10.38 -2.30
CA ALA A 109 4.17 -9.84 -3.48
C ALA A 109 3.17 -9.30 -4.50
N LYS A 110 2.10 -10.05 -4.78
CA LYS A 110 1.03 -9.64 -5.69
C LYS A 110 0.35 -8.36 -5.20
N GLU A 111 -0.04 -8.31 -3.93
CA GLU A 111 -0.77 -7.18 -3.36
C GLU A 111 0.11 -5.92 -3.25
N ALA A 112 1.37 -6.06 -2.83
CA ALA A 112 2.35 -4.98 -2.80
C ALA A 112 2.52 -4.35 -4.18
N TRP A 113 2.72 -5.17 -5.22
CA TRP A 113 2.86 -4.64 -6.59
C TRP A 113 1.60 -4.02 -7.13
N ALA A 114 0.44 -4.61 -6.85
CA ALA A 114 -0.84 -4.01 -7.25
C ALA A 114 -1.10 -2.67 -6.53
N ASN A 115 -0.70 -2.54 -5.26
CA ASN A 115 -0.78 -1.28 -4.52
C ASN A 115 0.20 -0.22 -5.06
N THR A 116 1.46 -0.58 -5.25
CA THR A 116 2.46 0.31 -5.86
C THR A 116 2.01 0.77 -7.25
N LEU A 117 1.48 -0.13 -8.07
CA LEU A 117 0.95 0.22 -9.39
C LEU A 117 -0.24 1.17 -9.28
N ALA A 118 -1.17 0.95 -8.34
CA ALA A 118 -2.30 1.84 -8.12
C ALA A 118 -1.85 3.24 -7.71
N ILE A 119 -0.77 3.38 -6.94
CA ILE A 119 -0.16 4.66 -6.57
C ILE A 119 0.48 5.34 -7.80
N LEU A 120 1.29 4.60 -8.57
CA LEU A 120 2.08 5.15 -9.68
C LEU A 120 1.28 5.42 -10.95
N ALA A 121 0.26 4.61 -11.25
CA ALA A 121 -0.48 4.65 -12.51
C ALA A 121 -1.69 5.59 -12.51
N HIS A 122 -1.81 6.43 -11.49
CA HIS A 122 -2.85 7.44 -11.47
C HIS A 122 -2.33 8.68 -12.17
N ASP A 123 -2.87 8.85 -13.37
CA ASP A 123 -2.83 10.08 -14.10
C ASP A 123 -3.74 11.02 -13.30
N GLY A 124 -3.18 11.78 -12.35
CA GLY A 124 -3.95 12.68 -11.50
C GLY A 124 -4.84 13.54 -12.39
N ASP A 125 -6.08 13.80 -11.98
CA ASP A 125 -7.05 14.63 -12.73
C ASP A 125 -6.62 16.13 -12.77
N GLY A 126 -5.33 16.43 -12.92
CA GLY A 126 -4.73 17.76 -12.86
C GLY A 126 -4.45 18.26 -11.44
N GLN A 127 -4.61 17.43 -10.40
CA GLN A 127 -4.29 17.81 -9.02
C GLN A 127 -2.79 17.69 -8.74
N ILE A 128 -2.08 18.83 -8.79
CA ILE A 128 -0.62 18.98 -8.61
C ILE A 128 -0.07 18.19 -7.40
N GLY A 129 -0.80 18.16 -6.28
CA GLY A 129 -0.36 17.46 -5.07
C GLY A 129 -0.32 15.93 -5.19
N GLN A 130 -1.20 15.31 -5.97
CA GLN A 130 -1.25 13.84 -6.06
C GLN A 130 -0.09 13.29 -6.91
N GLU A 131 0.30 14.03 -7.95
CA GLU A 131 1.45 13.70 -8.80
C GLU A 131 2.76 13.74 -7.99
N GLU A 132 2.87 14.68 -7.04
CA GLU A 132 4.03 14.80 -6.16
C GLU A 132 4.22 13.53 -5.31
N GLY A 133 3.14 13.03 -4.69
CA GLY A 133 3.19 11.82 -3.87
C GLY A 133 3.63 10.59 -4.67
N ALA A 134 3.05 10.38 -5.85
CA ALA A 134 3.44 9.29 -6.74
C ALA A 134 4.91 9.39 -7.18
N SER A 135 5.38 10.58 -7.52
CA SER A 135 6.78 10.85 -7.90
C SER A 135 7.76 10.55 -6.75
N GLN A 136 7.39 10.92 -5.53
CA GLN A 136 8.19 10.62 -4.34
C GLN A 136 8.29 9.10 -4.09
N ILE A 137 7.18 8.36 -4.21
CA ILE A 137 7.19 6.90 -4.10
C ILE A 137 8.03 6.25 -5.21
N ALA A 138 7.91 6.72 -6.45
CA ALA A 138 8.73 6.25 -7.57
C ALA A 138 10.23 6.46 -7.30
N THR A 139 10.60 7.64 -6.80
CA THR A 139 11.98 7.99 -6.47
C THR A 139 12.52 7.10 -5.34
N ARG A 140 11.71 6.83 -4.31
CA ARG A 140 12.09 5.94 -3.20
C ARG A 140 12.27 4.50 -3.66
N LEU A 141 11.38 3.98 -4.52
CA LEU A 141 11.53 2.66 -5.15
C LEU A 141 12.83 2.56 -5.96
N LEU A 142 13.14 3.58 -6.76
CA LEU A 142 14.37 3.62 -7.55
C LEU A 142 15.61 3.62 -6.66
N LYS A 143 15.61 4.40 -5.55
CA LYS A 143 16.70 4.40 -4.57
C LYS A 143 16.92 3.02 -3.95
N ILE A 144 15.85 2.33 -3.55
CA ILE A 144 15.93 0.96 -3.01
C ILE A 144 16.54 0.02 -4.05
N TRP A 145 16.09 0.09 -5.31
CA TRP A 145 16.66 -0.72 -6.37
C TRP A 145 18.15 -0.42 -6.58
N MET A 146 18.53 0.86 -6.69
CA MET A 146 19.91 1.29 -6.88
C MET A 146 20.81 0.80 -5.75
N GLN A 147 20.43 1.05 -4.49
CA GLN A 147 21.19 0.61 -3.32
C GLN A 147 21.38 -0.90 -3.33
N ASN A 148 20.31 -1.67 -3.49
CA ASN A 148 20.38 -3.13 -3.46
C ASN A 148 21.11 -3.73 -4.68
N SER A 149 21.09 -3.06 -5.83
CA SER A 149 21.80 -3.48 -7.04
C SER A 149 23.30 -3.16 -6.99
N GLN A 150 23.72 -2.09 -6.32
CA GLN A 150 25.14 -1.73 -6.16
C GLN A 150 25.89 -2.71 -5.24
N PHE A 151 25.21 -3.27 -4.23
CA PHE A 151 25.78 -4.26 -3.33
C PHE A 151 25.64 -5.72 -3.80
N ALA A 152 25.01 -5.95 -4.96
CA ALA A 152 24.82 -7.28 -5.55
C ALA A 152 26.13 -8.02 -5.89
N GLY A 153 27.26 -7.30 -5.97
CA GLY A 153 28.58 -7.86 -6.26
C GLY A 153 29.47 -8.12 -5.04
N GLN A 154 29.02 -7.80 -3.82
CA GLN A 154 29.79 -8.08 -2.60
C GLN A 154 29.29 -9.37 -1.94
N GLU A 155 30.20 -10.31 -1.70
CA GLU A 155 29.91 -11.61 -1.08
C GLU A 155 29.25 -11.40 0.29
N GLY A 156 27.99 -11.85 0.43
CA GLY A 156 27.22 -11.82 1.69
C GLY A 156 25.80 -11.26 1.60
N SER A 157 25.41 -10.54 0.53
CA SER A 157 24.09 -9.88 0.45
C SER A 157 23.05 -10.62 -0.41
N SER A 158 22.73 -11.87 -0.06
CA SER A 158 21.70 -12.65 -0.77
C SER A 158 20.31 -12.00 -0.67
N SER A 159 19.99 -11.41 0.49
CA SER A 159 18.73 -10.69 0.72
C SER A 159 18.63 -9.40 -0.11
N GLY A 160 19.71 -8.61 -0.18
CA GLY A 160 19.74 -7.39 -1.00
C GLY A 160 19.55 -7.69 -2.49
N LEU A 161 20.21 -8.73 -3.00
CA LEU A 161 20.05 -9.16 -4.39
C LEU A 161 18.60 -9.58 -4.71
N LEU A 162 17.94 -10.29 -3.80
CA LEU A 162 16.55 -10.69 -3.97
C LEU A 162 15.62 -9.47 -3.98
N LYS A 163 15.80 -8.52 -3.06
CA LYS A 163 15.06 -7.26 -3.03
C LYS A 163 15.25 -6.47 -4.34
N ALA A 164 16.48 -6.36 -4.84
CA ALA A 164 16.77 -5.70 -6.12
C ALA A 164 16.03 -6.37 -7.29
N LYS A 165 16.08 -7.71 -7.38
CA LYS A 165 15.39 -8.47 -8.43
C LYS A 165 13.87 -8.29 -8.37
N LEU A 166 13.29 -8.31 -7.17
CA LEU A 166 11.86 -8.12 -6.97
C LEU A 166 11.42 -6.72 -7.39
N VAL A 167 12.13 -5.68 -6.94
CA VAL A 167 11.84 -4.29 -7.33
C VAL A 167 12.00 -4.09 -8.83
N HIS A 168 13.08 -4.62 -9.42
CA HIS A 168 13.30 -4.58 -10.86
C HIS A 168 12.16 -5.25 -11.65
N GLY A 169 11.74 -6.45 -11.24
CA GLY A 169 10.63 -7.18 -11.87
C GLY A 169 9.31 -6.42 -11.78
N GLY A 170 9.02 -5.80 -10.64
CA GLY A 170 7.86 -4.93 -10.43
C GLY A 170 7.86 -3.71 -11.37
N LEU A 171 8.98 -2.98 -11.40
CA LEU A 171 9.15 -1.79 -12.25
C LEU A 171 9.10 -2.13 -13.75
N LEU A 172 9.66 -3.25 -14.17
CA LEU A 172 9.62 -3.69 -15.57
C LEU A 172 8.20 -4.08 -16.01
N ASN A 173 7.45 -4.77 -15.13
CA ASN A 173 6.03 -5.06 -15.36
C ASN A 173 5.18 -3.77 -15.41
N TYR A 174 5.53 -2.76 -14.62
CA TYR A 174 4.92 -1.43 -14.71
C TYR A 174 5.18 -0.78 -16.07
N GLY A 175 6.46 -0.66 -16.47
CA GLY A 175 6.85 -0.01 -17.73
C GLY A 175 6.20 -0.65 -18.96
N LYS A 176 6.02 -1.98 -18.94
CA LYS A 176 5.28 -2.70 -20.00
C LYS A 176 3.79 -2.35 -20.06
N LYS A 177 3.15 -2.08 -18.91
CA LYS A 177 1.71 -1.76 -18.82
C LYS A 177 1.42 -0.27 -19.05
N ARG A 178 2.40 0.60 -18.83
CA ARG A 178 2.30 2.06 -19.00
C ARG A 178 3.54 2.61 -19.74
N PRO A 179 3.76 2.24 -21.02
CA PRO A 179 4.83 2.83 -21.79
C PRO A 179 4.53 4.32 -22.01
N LYS A 180 5.50 5.20 -21.72
CA LYS A 180 5.43 6.57 -22.23
C LYS A 180 5.72 6.51 -23.73
N VAL A 181 4.71 6.79 -24.54
CA VAL A 181 4.84 6.98 -26.00
C VAL A 181 5.26 8.42 -26.25
#